data_AF-A0A4Q4D8T4-F1
#
_entry.id   AF-A0A4Q4D8T4-F1
#
_cell.length_a   1.000
_cell.length_b   1.000
_cell.length_c   1.000
_cell.angle_alpha   90.00
_cell.angle_beta   90.00
_cell.angle_gamma   90.00
#
_symmetry.space_group_name_H-M   'P 1'
#
loop_
_entity.id
_entity.type
_entity.pdbx_description
1 polymer ?
#
loop_
_entity_poly.entity_id
_entity_poly.type
_entity_poly.pdbx_seq_one_letter_code
_entity_poly.pdbx_strand_id
1 'polypeptide(L)'
;MDEDRAGRLVSSLRARGVMAHLAHLGVYQCGVQIVLAEGGEAIWDIDGVLGLRAEVVEDGVLVGFVPHVRGSETFTEEQLVATIAATRYDKEGLRPPVDTGTAPDGGAGVDVGRPRPYGGRFSGPALPRWAARRGLRLPWRLRRPR
;
A
#
# COMPACT_ATOMS: atom_id res chain seq x y z
N MET A 1 -4.29 -9.86 2.92
CA MET A 1 -3.70 -11.14 3.39
C MET A 1 -4.30 -11.48 4.76
N ASP A 2 -4.12 -12.71 5.25
CA ASP A 2 -4.55 -13.09 6.62
C ASP A 2 -3.56 -12.63 7.70
N GLU A 3 -4.04 -12.58 8.95
CA GLU A 3 -3.31 -12.06 10.10
C GLU A 3 -2.08 -12.90 10.45
N ASP A 4 -2.21 -14.23 10.43
CA ASP A 4 -1.12 -15.15 10.77
C ASP A 4 0.04 -14.99 9.79
N ARG A 5 -0.26 -14.94 8.49
CA ARG A 5 0.73 -14.71 7.44
C ARG A 5 1.38 -13.34 7.59
N ALA A 6 0.59 -12.29 7.79
CA ALA A 6 1.13 -10.95 8.01
C ALA A 6 2.04 -10.88 9.24
N GLY A 7 1.68 -11.56 10.34
CA GLY A 7 2.49 -11.66 11.55
C GLY A 7 3.83 -12.35 11.33
N ARG A 8 3.87 -13.44 10.54
CA ARG A 8 5.13 -14.11 10.15
C ARG A 8 6.02 -13.22 9.30
N LEU A 9 5.45 -12.49 8.34
CA LEU A 9 6.19 -11.53 7.52
C LEU A 9 6.78 -10.39 8.36
N VAL A 10 5.99 -9.79 9.25
CA VAL A 10 6.45 -8.74 10.19
C VAL A 10 7.62 -9.25 11.03
N SER A 11 7.50 -10.45 11.59
CA SER A 11 8.55 -11.06 12.42
C SER A 11 9.85 -11.24 11.63
N SER A 12 9.74 -11.73 10.40
CA SER A 12 10.87 -11.98 9.49
C SER A 12 11.54 -10.68 9.02
N LEU A 13 10.76 -9.64 8.75
CA LEU A 13 11.26 -8.31 8.38
C LEU A 13 11.98 -7.63 9.55
N ARG A 14 11.43 -7.72 10.76
CA ARG A 14 12.08 -7.20 11.98
C ARG A 14 13.41 -7.90 12.27
N ALA A 15 13.49 -9.20 12.06
CA ALA A 15 14.74 -9.94 12.19
C ALA A 15 15.84 -9.45 11.22
N ARG A 16 15.45 -8.80 10.11
CA ARG A 16 16.35 -8.16 9.13
C ARG A 16 16.60 -6.67 9.41
N GLY A 17 16.10 -6.14 10.53
CA GLY A 17 16.25 -4.73 10.89
C GLY A 17 15.26 -3.77 10.22
N VAL A 18 14.22 -4.29 9.56
CA VAL A 18 13.15 -3.45 8.98
C VAL A 18 12.11 -3.12 10.06
N MET A 19 11.75 -1.84 10.17
CA MET A 19 10.70 -1.38 11.09
C MET A 19 9.31 -1.73 10.54
N ALA A 20 8.91 -2.98 10.73
CA ALA A 20 7.63 -3.51 10.27
C ALA A 20 6.59 -3.63 11.40
N HIS A 21 5.32 -3.45 11.09
CA HIS A 21 4.17 -3.60 11.99
C HIS A 21 3.04 -4.32 11.28
N LEU A 22 2.18 -4.98 12.05
CA LEU A 22 0.95 -5.56 11.52
C LEU A 22 -0.04 -4.41 11.23
N ALA A 23 -0.58 -4.38 10.01
CA ALA A 23 -1.60 -3.42 9.61
C ALA A 23 -2.96 -4.12 9.53
N HIS A 24 -3.97 -3.61 10.23
CA HIS A 24 -5.35 -4.05 10.08
C HIS A 24 -6.07 -3.11 9.10
N LEU A 25 -6.23 -3.57 7.85
CA LEU A 25 -6.82 -2.82 6.75
C LEU A 25 -8.35 -2.93 6.71
N GLY A 26 -8.89 -3.98 7.35
CA GLY A 26 -10.31 -4.22 7.54
C GLY A 26 -10.55 -5.39 8.49
N VAL A 27 -11.81 -5.79 8.67
CA VAL A 27 -12.19 -6.86 9.62
C VAL A 27 -11.50 -8.20 9.31
N TYR A 28 -11.30 -8.50 8.02
CA TYR A 28 -10.65 -9.73 7.56
C TYR A 28 -9.46 -9.46 6.63
N GLN A 29 -8.93 -8.24 6.67
CA GLN A 29 -7.86 -7.81 5.78
C GLN A 29 -6.72 -7.27 6.64
N CYS A 30 -5.63 -8.03 6.67
CA CYS A 30 -4.39 -7.62 7.30
C CYS A 30 -3.33 -7.35 6.23
N GLY A 31 -2.29 -6.64 6.62
CA GLY A 31 -1.12 -6.32 5.81
C GLY A 31 0.11 -6.05 6.66
N VAL A 32 1.19 -5.59 6.01
CA VAL A 32 2.47 -5.25 6.65
C VAL A 32 2.75 -3.78 6.45
N GLN A 33 2.77 -3.01 7.53
CA GLN A 33 3.17 -1.60 7.52
C GLN A 33 4.67 -1.49 7.78
N ILE A 34 5.37 -0.67 7.00
CA ILE A 34 6.79 -0.39 7.14
C ILE A 34 6.97 1.09 7.37
N VAL A 35 7.64 1.43 8.46
CA VAL A 35 7.98 2.81 8.78
C VAL A 35 9.21 3.22 7.97
N LEU A 36 9.08 4.29 7.18
CA LEU A 36 10.15 4.83 6.35
C LEU A 36 10.93 5.90 7.13
N ALA A 37 12.22 6.05 6.79
CA ALA A 37 13.12 6.96 7.51
C ALA A 37 12.69 8.44 7.44
N GLU A 38 12.03 8.84 6.35
CA GLU A 38 11.56 10.21 6.10
C GLU A 38 10.19 10.52 6.73
N GLY A 39 9.66 9.61 7.57
CA GLY A 39 8.37 9.79 8.25
C GLY A 39 7.15 9.31 7.46
N GLY A 40 7.36 8.77 6.26
CA GLY A 40 6.34 8.05 5.51
C GLY A 40 6.17 6.61 5.98
N GLU A 41 5.15 5.94 5.44
CA GLU A 41 4.81 4.56 5.75
C GLU A 41 4.44 3.83 4.47
N ALA A 42 4.94 2.59 4.30
CA ALA A 42 4.56 1.71 3.20
C ALA A 42 3.69 0.57 3.72
N ILE A 43 2.47 0.47 3.22
CA ILE A 43 1.50 -0.55 3.61
C ILE A 43 1.43 -1.60 2.51
N TRP A 44 1.92 -2.79 2.83
CA TRP A 44 1.95 -3.93 1.93
C TRP A 44 0.76 -4.86 2.16
N ASP A 45 0.13 -5.27 1.07
CA ASP A 45 -0.83 -6.35 1.07
C ASP A 45 -0.69 -7.24 -0.18
N ILE A 46 -1.20 -8.47 -0.08
CA ILE A 46 -1.42 -9.37 -1.20
C ILE A 46 -2.90 -9.29 -1.56
N ASP A 47 -3.13 -8.85 -2.78
CA ASP A 47 -4.43 -8.89 -3.41
C ASP A 47 -4.53 -10.11 -4.33
N GLY A 48 -5.64 -10.84 -4.24
CA GLY A 48 -5.81 -12.08 -4.98
C GLY A 48 -5.81 -11.93 -6.51
N VAL A 49 -5.92 -10.70 -7.03
CA VAL A 49 -6.00 -10.42 -8.47
C VAL A 49 -4.70 -9.81 -9.01
N LEU A 50 -4.06 -8.92 -8.25
CA LEU A 50 -2.81 -8.26 -8.69
C LEU A 50 -1.61 -8.55 -7.78
N GLY A 51 -1.63 -9.64 -7.01
CA GLY A 51 -0.49 -10.05 -6.19
C GLY A 51 -0.07 -9.02 -5.14
N LEU A 52 1.23 -8.97 -4.85
CA LEU A 52 1.83 -8.07 -3.87
C LEU A 52 1.78 -6.61 -4.35
N ARG A 53 1.25 -5.72 -3.50
CA ARG A 53 1.21 -4.27 -3.71
C ARG A 53 1.61 -3.54 -2.44
N ALA A 54 2.12 -2.32 -2.60
CA ALA A 54 2.32 -1.40 -1.50
C ALA A 54 1.76 -0.02 -1.80
N GLU A 55 1.09 0.57 -0.82
CA GLU A 55 0.68 1.97 -0.80
C GLU A 55 1.63 2.74 0.10
N VAL A 56 2.14 3.88 -0.37
CA VAL A 56 3.04 4.73 0.39
C VAL A 56 2.31 5.99 0.81
N VAL A 57 2.31 6.24 2.12
CA VAL A 57 1.60 7.34 2.77
C VAL A 57 2.62 8.23 3.47
N GLU A 58 2.53 9.54 3.30
CA GLU A 58 3.36 10.55 3.97
C GLU A 58 2.41 11.55 4.63
N ASP A 59 2.57 11.80 5.94
CA ASP A 59 1.69 12.68 6.72
C ASP A 59 0.18 12.35 6.59
N GLY A 60 -0.14 11.07 6.43
CA GLY A 60 -1.52 10.59 6.25
C GLY A 60 -2.09 10.79 4.84
N VAL A 61 -1.28 11.25 3.89
CA VAL A 61 -1.65 11.43 2.48
C VAL A 61 -0.99 10.34 1.63
N LEU A 62 -1.76 9.67 0.77
CA LEU A 62 -1.23 8.72 -0.19
C LEU A 62 -0.34 9.45 -1.22
N VAL A 63 0.95 9.15 -1.22
CA VAL A 63 1.94 9.78 -2.11
C VAL A 63 2.29 8.92 -3.31
N GLY A 64 1.99 7.62 -3.26
CA GLY A 64 2.20 6.74 -4.40
C GLY A 64 2.09 5.27 -4.08
N PHE A 65 2.43 4.46 -5.07
CA PHE A 65 2.40 3.02 -5.01
C PHE A 65 3.75 2.44 -5.37
N VAL A 66 4.14 1.37 -4.69
CA VAL A 66 5.26 0.55 -5.17
C VAL A 66 4.81 -0.14 -6.46
N PRO A 67 5.62 -0.10 -7.54
CA PRO A 67 5.29 -0.78 -8.79
C PRO A 67 4.94 -2.25 -8.55
N HIS A 68 3.86 -2.70 -9.18
CA HIS A 68 3.43 -4.10 -9.08
C HIS A 68 4.56 -5.05 -9.48
N VAL A 69 4.80 -6.04 -8.63
CA VAL A 69 5.78 -7.10 -8.87
C VAL A 69 5.06 -8.26 -9.56
N ARG A 70 5.31 -8.43 -10.86
CA ARG A 70 4.65 -9.48 -11.67
C ARG A 70 4.98 -10.87 -11.15
N GLY A 71 3.98 -11.75 -11.03
CA GLY A 71 4.16 -13.11 -10.53
C GLY A 71 4.18 -13.22 -9.00
N SER A 72 3.96 -12.12 -8.28
CA SER A 72 3.97 -12.08 -6.82
C SER A 72 2.76 -12.74 -6.16
N GLU A 73 1.72 -13.07 -6.94
CA GLU A 73 0.56 -13.83 -6.51
C GLU A 73 0.91 -15.22 -5.93
N THR A 74 2.02 -15.82 -6.40
CA THR A 74 2.48 -17.15 -5.95
C THR A 74 3.75 -17.09 -5.12
N PHE A 75 4.18 -15.91 -4.65
CA PHE A 75 5.42 -15.80 -3.89
C PHE A 75 5.35 -16.54 -2.55
N THR A 76 6.46 -17.19 -2.20
CA THR A 76 6.68 -17.73 -0.85
C THR A 76 6.87 -16.60 0.15
N GLU A 77 6.75 -16.90 1.43
CA GLU A 77 6.96 -15.89 2.48
C GLU A 77 8.37 -15.30 2.42
N GLU A 78 9.38 -16.12 2.15
CA GLU A 78 10.77 -15.68 2.02
C GLU A 78 10.96 -14.73 0.82
N GLN A 79 10.30 -15.03 -0.30
CA GLN A 79 10.31 -14.17 -1.49
C GLN A 79 9.64 -12.83 -1.19
N LEU A 80 8.48 -12.84 -0.51
CA LEU A 80 7.81 -11.62 -0.08
C LEU A 80 8.71 -10.78 0.82
N VAL A 81 9.31 -11.37 1.85
CA VAL A 81 10.23 -10.66 2.76
C VAL A 81 11.43 -10.10 2.00
N ALA A 82 12.01 -10.87 1.07
CA ALA A 82 13.14 -10.41 0.25
C ALA A 82 12.75 -9.23 -0.64
N THR A 83 11.62 -9.32 -1.34
CA THR A 83 11.10 -8.23 -2.20
C THR A 83 10.81 -6.98 -1.39
N ILE A 84 10.09 -7.11 -0.28
CA ILE A 84 9.72 -5.99 0.58
C ILE A 84 10.97 -5.30 1.16
N ALA A 85 11.95 -6.08 1.63
CA ALA A 85 13.19 -5.55 2.21
C ALA A 85 14.11 -4.89 1.16
N ALA A 86 14.07 -5.36 -0.09
CA ALA A 86 14.86 -4.80 -1.19
C ALA A 86 14.19 -3.59 -1.87
N THR A 87 12.93 -3.31 -1.56
CA THR A 87 12.17 -2.22 -2.19
C THR A 87 12.71 -0.87 -1.76
N ARG A 88 12.89 0.03 -2.74
CA ARG A 88 13.26 1.42 -2.54
C ARG A 88 11.98 2.28 -2.55
N TYR A 89 11.78 3.08 -1.51
CA TYR A 89 10.56 3.86 -1.27
C TYR A 89 10.71 5.36 -1.56
N ASP A 90 11.69 5.75 -2.37
CA ASP A 90 11.88 7.14 -2.80
C ASP A 90 10.87 7.57 -3.86
N LYS A 91 10.59 8.88 -3.95
CA LYS A 91 9.52 9.44 -4.80
C LYS A 91 9.71 9.11 -6.29
N GLU A 92 10.94 8.92 -6.74
CA GLU A 92 11.28 8.51 -8.11
C GLU A 92 10.96 7.02 -8.39
N GLY A 93 10.99 6.18 -7.35
CA GLY A 93 10.67 4.75 -7.42
C GLY A 93 9.17 4.46 -7.31
N LEU A 94 8.37 5.42 -6.85
CA LEU A 94 6.93 5.28 -6.67
C LEU A 94 6.17 5.67 -7.94
N ARG A 95 5.07 4.95 -8.19
CA ARG A 95 4.08 5.40 -9.18
C ARG A 95 3.16 6.41 -8.51
N PRO A 96 2.93 7.59 -9.12
CA PRO A 96 2.00 8.55 -8.56
C PRO A 96 0.59 7.93 -8.53
N PRO A 97 -0.25 8.35 -7.57
CA PRO A 97 -1.66 8.03 -7.63
C PRO A 97 -2.23 8.57 -8.94
N VAL A 98 -2.83 7.71 -9.75
CA VAL A 98 -3.56 8.20 -10.92
C VAL A 98 -4.83 8.88 -10.41
N ASP A 99 -4.95 10.19 -10.62
CA ASP A 99 -6.23 10.87 -10.47
C ASP A 99 -7.18 10.35 -11.55
N THR A 100 -8.06 9.41 -11.19
CA THR A 100 -9.18 9.01 -12.06
C THR A 100 -10.27 10.09 -12.16
N GLY A 101 -9.98 11.33 -11.75
CA GLY A 101 -10.85 12.49 -11.89
C GLY A 101 -10.72 13.16 -13.25
N THR A 102 -11.27 12.55 -14.32
CA THR A 102 -11.60 13.30 -15.55
C THR A 102 -13.12 13.29 -15.76
N ALA A 103 -13.76 14.36 -15.30
CA ALA A 103 -14.90 15.02 -15.93
C ALA A 103 -14.92 16.45 -15.35
N PRO A 104 -15.09 17.54 -16.14
CA PRO A 104 -16.05 17.73 -17.25
C PRO A 104 -15.35 18.25 -18.54
N ASP A 105 -15.94 18.44 -19.73
CA ASP A 105 -17.21 19.11 -20.04
C ASP A 105 -17.63 18.87 -21.52
N GLY A 106 -18.94 18.90 -21.76
CA GLY A 106 -19.59 19.38 -23.00
C GLY A 106 -19.47 18.64 -24.34
N GLY A 107 -20.48 17.82 -24.69
CA GLY A 107 -20.95 17.77 -26.08
C GLY A 107 -21.67 16.50 -26.57
N ALA A 108 -22.90 16.69 -27.05
CA ALA A 108 -23.72 15.80 -27.88
C ALA A 108 -24.57 14.74 -27.16
N GLY A 109 -25.86 15.07 -27.05
CA GLY A 109 -26.91 14.17 -26.58
C GLY A 109 -27.25 13.08 -27.60
N VAL A 110 -27.80 11.99 -27.08
CA VAL A 110 -28.90 11.23 -27.70
C VAL A 110 -29.56 10.37 -26.62
N ASP A 111 -30.82 10.73 -26.39
CA ASP A 111 -32.01 9.89 -26.29
C ASP A 111 -32.11 8.70 -25.29
N VAL A 112 -33.28 8.69 -24.69
CA VAL A 112 -33.73 7.94 -23.51
C VAL A 112 -34.24 6.55 -23.91
N GLY A 113 -33.72 5.49 -23.29
CA GLY A 113 -34.32 4.16 -23.45
C GLY A 113 -33.73 3.03 -22.60
N ARG A 114 -34.34 2.80 -21.44
CA ARG A 114 -34.27 1.63 -20.52
C ARG A 114 -33.15 1.55 -19.45
N PRO A 115 -33.47 1.07 -18.22
CA PRO A 115 -32.58 1.09 -17.09
C PRO A 115 -31.68 -0.16 -17.05
N ARG A 116 -30.38 0.04 -16.83
CA ARG A 116 -29.46 -1.01 -16.36
C ARG A 116 -28.99 -0.63 -14.96
N PRO A 117 -29.34 -1.39 -13.89
CA PRO A 117 -28.85 -1.10 -12.56
C PRO A 117 -27.52 -1.81 -12.35
N TYR A 118 -26.44 -1.32 -12.96
CA TYR A 118 -25.08 -1.68 -12.55
C TYR A 118 -24.19 -0.45 -12.65
N GLY A 119 -24.54 0.56 -11.85
CA GLY A 119 -23.62 1.64 -11.48
C GLY A 119 -22.63 1.13 -10.45
N GLY A 120 -21.68 0.30 -10.89
CA GLY A 120 -20.51 -0.07 -10.11
C GLY A 120 -19.58 1.14 -10.00
N ARG A 121 -19.94 2.08 -9.13
CA ARG A 121 -19.03 3.07 -8.56
C ARG A 121 -17.81 2.27 -8.10
N PHE A 122 -16.65 2.45 -8.74
CA PHE A 122 -15.39 2.03 -8.15
C PHE A 122 -15.23 2.83 -6.87
N SER A 123 -15.80 2.30 -5.79
CA SER A 123 -15.45 2.70 -4.44
C SER A 123 -14.06 2.13 -4.25
N GLY A 124 -13.03 2.94 -4.51
CA GLY A 124 -11.73 2.68 -3.90
C GLY A 124 -11.95 2.39 -2.41
N PRO A 125 -11.18 1.48 -1.81
CA PRO A 125 -11.38 1.14 -0.41
C PRO A 125 -11.33 2.43 0.40
N ALA A 126 -12.37 2.65 1.20
CA ALA A 126 -12.44 3.77 2.12
C ALA A 126 -11.19 3.72 2.98
N LEU A 127 -10.30 4.70 2.80
CA LEU A 127 -9.07 4.83 3.58
C LEU A 127 -9.45 4.79 5.07
N PRO A 128 -8.90 3.85 5.87
CA PRO A 128 -9.22 3.76 7.28
C PRO A 128 -8.70 5.00 8.03
N ARG A 129 -9.49 5.49 9.00
CA ARG A 129 -9.34 6.75 9.76
C ARG A 129 -8.15 6.79 10.73
N TRP A 130 -7.05 6.08 10.48
CA TRP A 130 -5.92 5.97 11.40
C TRP A 130 -4.84 7.05 11.21
N ALA A 131 -5.04 8.00 10.30
CA ALA A 131 -4.22 9.23 10.13
C ALA A 131 -4.20 10.17 11.38
N ALA A 132 -4.66 9.71 12.53
CA ALA A 132 -4.77 10.47 13.77
C ALA A 132 -4.01 9.82 14.93
N ARG A 133 -2.75 9.40 14.76
CA ARG A 133 -1.84 9.16 15.90
C ARG A 133 -0.44 9.72 15.68
N ARG A 134 -0.30 10.95 16.20
CA ARG A 134 0.88 11.66 16.74
C ARG A 134 2.21 10.89 16.79
N GLY A 135 3.19 11.41 16.06
CA GLY A 135 4.41 12.01 16.60
C GLY A 135 5.23 11.16 17.58
N LEU A 136 6.16 10.37 17.03
CA LEU A 136 7.38 9.96 17.75
C LEU A 136 8.59 10.32 16.89
N ARG A 137 9.12 11.52 17.13
CA ARG A 137 10.47 11.90 16.71
C ARG A 137 11.44 11.05 17.53
N LEU A 138 12.07 10.06 16.91
CA LEU A 138 13.19 9.33 17.50
C LEU A 138 14.41 9.49 16.58
N PRO A 139 15.51 10.08 17.07
CA PRO A 139 16.69 10.35 16.25
C PRO A 139 17.61 9.13 16.28
N TRP A 140 17.71 8.38 15.19
CA TRP A 140 18.59 7.20 15.14
C TRP A 140 19.63 7.37 14.05
N ARG A 141 20.89 7.47 14.51
CA ARG A 141 22.09 7.66 13.69
C ARG A 141 22.40 6.37 12.94
N LEU A 142 22.47 6.47 11.61
CA LEU A 142 23.02 5.45 10.72
C LEU A 142 24.48 5.16 11.04
N ARG A 143 24.78 3.93 11.45
CA ARG A 143 26.13 3.37 11.44
C ARG A 143 26.21 2.42 10.23
N ARG A 144 26.84 2.88 9.14
CA ARG A 144 27.20 2.04 7.99
C ARG A 144 28.53 1.32 8.26
N PRO A 145 28.70 0.05 7.90
CA PRO A 145 30.04 -0.51 7.71
C PRO A 145 30.56 -0.19 6.30
N ARG A 146 31.89 -0.06 6.22
CA ARG A 146 32.70 0.18 5.02
C ARG A 146 32.81 -1.07 4.15
#